data_AF-A0A5B7UN95-F1
#
_entry.id   AF-A0A5B7UN95-F1
#
_cell.length_a   1.000
_cell.length_b   1.000
_cell.length_c   1.000
_cell.angle_alpha   90.00
_cell.angle_beta   90.00
_cell.angle_gamma   90.00
#
_symmetry.space_group_name_H-M   'P 1'
#
loop_
_entity.id
_entity.type
_entity.pdbx_description
1 polymer ?
#
loop_
_entity_poly.entity_id
_entity_poly.type
_entity_poly.pdbx_seq_one_letter_code
_entity_poly.pdbx_strand_id
1 'polypeptide(L)'
;MPSHLARRGKHESERRRRRYFPLWEELTVVTAHDGRCVYCLAPSEVKDHVIPYKRGGDDDPRNLAPACVACNLAKGDRTPLEFAALSLNPGVWGPGGHPGRGRLRDEMDELRRRYEVWVERIECTQLEILNPRRRSWFQYDLGSTYFNTKTPPTIRVRAAIYRAFYPRHIAQAAATDWTTDHFTFRAFQHRRWGVESEDPNDWKLAWPDPQSG
;
A
#
# COMPACT_ATOMS: atom_id res chain seq x y z
N MET A 1 51.06 2.80 30.37
CA MET A 1 50.89 1.76 29.32
C MET A 1 49.40 1.45 29.22
N PRO A 2 48.81 1.53 28.01
CA PRO A 2 47.52 2.19 27.80
C PRO A 2 46.28 1.34 28.09
N SER A 3 45.22 2.04 28.51
CA SER A 3 43.89 1.56 28.81
C SER A 3 43.16 0.97 27.59
N HIS A 4 42.65 -0.25 27.72
CA HIS A 4 41.72 -0.89 26.78
C HIS A 4 40.31 -0.28 26.88
N LEU A 5 40.18 1.01 26.59
CA LEU A 5 38.89 1.61 26.24
C LEU A 5 38.54 1.16 24.82
N ALA A 6 37.86 0.01 24.74
CA ALA A 6 37.23 -0.46 23.53
C ALA A 6 36.33 0.65 22.96
N ARG A 7 36.69 1.15 21.78
CA ARG A 7 35.85 2.02 20.96
C ARG A 7 34.50 1.32 20.77
N ARG A 8 33.46 1.78 21.47
CA ARG A 8 32.07 1.47 21.11
C ARG A 8 31.83 2.07 19.72
N GLY A 9 31.97 1.23 18.69
CA GLY A 9 31.58 1.57 17.34
C GLY A 9 30.12 1.97 17.34
N LYS A 10 29.86 3.23 17.01
CA LYS A 10 28.53 3.80 16.86
C LYS A 10 27.94 3.23 15.56
N HIS A 11 27.47 1.98 15.57
CA HIS A 11 26.55 1.49 14.53
C HIS A 11 25.18 2.12 14.79
N GLU A 12 25.12 3.43 14.59
CA GLU A 12 23.87 4.15 14.40
C GLU A 12 23.33 3.63 13.06
N SER A 13 22.42 2.65 13.13
CA SER A 13 21.82 2.02 11.95
C SER A 13 21.35 3.12 11.02
N GLU A 14 21.98 3.27 9.85
CA GLU A 14 21.46 4.11 8.78
C GLU A 14 20.04 3.65 8.52
N ARG A 15 19.06 4.39 9.02
CA ARG A 15 17.66 4.10 8.77
C ARG A 15 17.50 4.22 7.26
N ARG A 16 17.39 3.07 6.60
CA ARG A 16 17.12 2.97 5.17
C ARG A 16 15.98 3.94 4.86
N ARG A 17 16.14 4.75 3.82
CA ARG A 17 15.07 5.65 3.37
C ARG A 17 14.06 4.80 2.60
N ARG A 18 12.77 5.04 2.85
CA ARG A 18 11.70 4.43 2.04
C ARG A 18 11.84 4.92 0.61
N ARG A 19 11.70 4.01 -0.35
CA ARG A 19 11.74 4.40 -1.77
C ARG A 19 10.48 5.17 -2.15
N TYR A 20 10.60 5.98 -3.18
CA TYR A 20 9.43 6.50 -3.86
C TYR A 20 8.71 5.35 -4.58
N PHE A 21 7.39 5.31 -4.47
CA PHE A 21 6.56 4.36 -5.20
C PHE A 21 5.80 5.11 -6.29
N PRO A 22 6.00 4.76 -7.57
CA PRO A 22 5.21 5.33 -8.63
C PRO A 22 3.75 4.88 -8.48
N LEU A 23 2.82 5.72 -8.94
CA LEU A 23 1.40 5.48 -8.79
C LEU A 23 0.94 4.12 -9.31
N TRP A 24 1.46 3.70 -10.46
CA TRP A 24 1.10 2.41 -11.05
C TRP A 24 1.43 1.25 -10.13
N GLU A 25 2.53 1.33 -9.39
CA GLU A 25 2.93 0.29 -8.46
C GLU A 25 2.08 0.31 -7.19
N GLU A 26 1.72 1.51 -6.69
CA GLU A 26 0.79 1.63 -5.57
C GLU A 26 -0.60 1.10 -5.92
N LEU A 27 -1.13 1.45 -7.10
CA LEU A 27 -2.43 0.97 -7.55
C LEU A 27 -2.41 -0.53 -7.86
N THR A 28 -1.30 -1.06 -8.40
CA THR A 28 -1.13 -2.52 -8.58
C THR A 28 -1.36 -3.27 -7.28
N VAL A 29 -0.81 -2.76 -6.16
CA VAL A 29 -0.97 -3.36 -4.82
C VAL A 29 -2.35 -3.11 -4.25
N VAL A 30 -2.80 -1.84 -4.20
CA VAL A 30 -4.02 -1.45 -3.49
C VAL A 30 -5.28 -2.00 -4.19
N THR A 31 -5.23 -2.30 -5.48
CA THR A 31 -6.35 -2.92 -6.20
C THR A 31 -6.25 -4.45 -6.31
N ALA A 32 -5.18 -5.06 -5.82
CA ALA A 32 -5.08 -6.51 -5.75
C ALA A 32 -6.09 -7.09 -4.76
N HIS A 33 -6.32 -8.40 -4.80
CA HIS A 33 -7.32 -9.08 -3.96
C HIS A 33 -8.70 -8.44 -4.08
N ASP A 34 -9.16 -8.20 -5.31
CA ASP A 34 -10.40 -7.47 -5.63
C ASP A 34 -10.50 -6.08 -4.96
N GLY A 35 -9.38 -5.44 -4.67
CA GLY A 35 -9.34 -4.17 -3.94
C GLY A 35 -9.81 -4.28 -2.49
N ARG A 36 -9.69 -5.46 -1.88
CA ARG A 36 -10.08 -5.74 -0.49
C ARG A 36 -8.86 -5.87 0.40
N CYS A 37 -9.04 -5.56 1.67
CA CYS A 37 -8.04 -5.72 2.71
C CYS A 37 -7.81 -7.21 2.99
N VAL A 38 -6.55 -7.64 2.95
CA VAL A 38 -6.19 -9.04 3.24
C VAL A 38 -6.61 -9.49 4.65
N TYR A 39 -6.72 -8.55 5.59
CA TYR A 39 -7.06 -8.84 6.99
C TYR A 39 -8.56 -8.96 7.24
N CYS A 40 -9.35 -7.98 6.77
CA CYS A 40 -10.78 -7.84 7.12
C CYS A 40 -11.75 -7.82 5.95
N LEU A 41 -11.26 -7.92 4.70
CA LEU A 41 -12.05 -7.86 3.46
C LEU A 41 -12.78 -6.53 3.17
N ALA A 42 -12.68 -5.53 4.06
CA ALA A 42 -13.13 -4.16 3.76
C ALA A 42 -12.33 -3.58 2.57
N PRO A 43 -12.82 -2.54 1.88
CA PRO A 43 -12.06 -1.90 0.81
C PRO A 43 -10.66 -1.51 1.30
N SER A 44 -9.62 -1.92 0.58
CA SER A 44 -8.26 -1.50 0.91
C SER A 44 -8.07 -0.03 0.54
N GLU A 45 -7.13 0.66 1.16
CA GLU A 45 -6.92 2.09 0.96
C GLU A 45 -5.43 2.45 0.90
N VAL A 46 -4.61 1.57 1.46
CA VAL A 46 -3.16 1.73 1.58
C VAL A 46 -2.48 0.40 1.26
N LYS A 47 -1.20 0.48 0.92
CA LYS A 47 -0.30 -0.67 0.92
C LYS A 47 0.23 -0.86 2.34
N ASP A 48 0.17 -2.07 2.85
CA ASP A 48 0.83 -2.48 4.09
C ASP A 48 2.10 -3.25 3.76
N HIS A 49 3.12 -3.08 4.62
CA HIS A 49 4.31 -3.92 4.60
C HIS A 49 4.07 -5.14 5.49
N VAL A 50 3.99 -6.33 4.88
CA VAL A 50 3.68 -7.59 5.58
C VAL A 50 4.66 -7.78 6.75
N ILE A 51 5.96 -7.70 6.47
CA ILE A 51 7.00 -7.48 7.47
C ILE A 51 7.20 -5.97 7.63
N PRO A 52 7.01 -5.41 8.83
CA PRO A 52 7.14 -3.98 9.05
C PRO A 52 8.52 -3.43 8.70
N TYR A 53 8.54 -2.23 8.13
CA TYR A 53 9.78 -1.54 7.77
C TYR A 53 10.75 -1.39 8.96
N LYS A 54 10.23 -1.09 10.16
CA LYS A 54 11.04 -0.95 11.38
C LYS A 54 11.69 -2.26 11.82
N ARG A 55 11.25 -3.39 11.29
CA ARG A 55 11.75 -4.74 11.58
C ARG A 55 12.51 -5.34 10.39
N GLY A 56 12.96 -4.50 9.46
CA GLY A 56 13.78 -4.91 8.33
C GLY A 56 12.98 -5.33 7.09
N GLY A 57 11.66 -5.22 7.10
CA GLY A 57 10.86 -5.41 5.89
C GLY A 57 11.16 -4.32 4.86
N ASP A 58 11.25 -4.70 3.59
CA ASP A 58 11.62 -3.79 2.52
C ASP A 58 10.42 -3.37 1.67
N ASP A 59 10.71 -2.50 0.69
CA ASP A 59 9.74 -2.00 -0.28
C ASP A 59 9.58 -2.92 -1.51
N ASP A 60 10.02 -4.18 -1.39
CA ASP A 60 9.84 -5.19 -2.43
C ASP A 60 8.36 -5.57 -2.53
N PRO A 61 7.79 -5.73 -3.74
CA PRO A 61 6.40 -6.15 -3.91
C PRO A 61 6.05 -7.46 -3.19
N ARG A 62 7.02 -8.37 -2.97
CA ARG A 62 6.86 -9.59 -2.15
C ARG A 62 6.62 -9.31 -0.67
N ASN A 63 6.82 -8.08 -0.21
CA ASN A 63 6.53 -7.65 1.15
C ASN A 63 5.32 -6.72 1.24
N LEU A 64 4.56 -6.55 0.16
CA LEU A 64 3.43 -5.61 0.12
C LEU A 64 2.08 -6.34 0.02
N ALA A 65 1.07 -5.80 0.69
CA ALA A 65 -0.30 -6.27 0.62
C ALA A 65 -1.32 -5.11 0.69
N PRO A 66 -2.51 -5.24 0.07
CA PRO A 66 -3.58 -4.26 0.23
C PRO A 66 -4.20 -4.33 1.63
N ALA A 67 -4.32 -3.18 2.28
CA ALA A 67 -4.96 -3.06 3.59
C ALA A 67 -5.87 -1.82 3.68
N CYS A 68 -6.91 -1.87 4.52
CA CYS A 68 -7.66 -0.67 4.91
C CYS A 68 -6.84 0.14 5.94
N VAL A 69 -7.16 1.43 6.10
CA VAL A 69 -6.44 2.29 7.06
C VAL A 69 -6.53 1.75 8.49
N ALA A 70 -7.71 1.26 8.90
CA ALA A 70 -7.94 0.76 10.24
C ALA A 70 -7.06 -0.46 10.58
N CYS A 71 -7.01 -1.48 9.71
CA CYS A 71 -6.18 -2.66 9.93
C CYS A 71 -4.69 -2.33 9.84
N ASN A 72 -4.26 -1.49 8.91
CA ASN A 72 -2.87 -1.06 8.80
C ASN A 72 -2.38 -0.35 10.07
N LEU A 73 -3.19 0.55 10.63
CA LEU A 73 -2.90 1.22 11.91
C LEU A 73 -2.91 0.24 13.10
N ALA A 74 -3.90 -0.67 13.16
CA ALA A 74 -4.00 -1.65 14.23
C ALA A 74 -2.83 -2.64 14.24
N LYS A 75 -2.40 -3.11 13.05
CA LYS A 75 -1.20 -3.94 12.89
C LYS A 75 0.05 -3.19 13.36
N GLY A 76 0.27 -1.98 12.83
CA GLY A 76 1.43 -1.16 13.20
C GLY A 76 2.76 -1.86 12.88
N ASP A 77 3.69 -1.86 13.83
CA ASP A 77 5.03 -2.47 13.68
C ASP A 77 5.06 -3.99 13.97
N ARG A 78 3.92 -4.67 13.81
CA ARG A 78 3.75 -6.10 14.11
C ARG A 78 3.73 -6.95 12.85
N THR A 79 4.18 -8.19 12.96
CA THR A 79 3.99 -9.20 11.90
C THR A 79 2.52 -9.63 11.81
N PRO A 80 2.08 -10.30 10.73
CA PRO A 80 0.72 -10.78 10.64
C PRO A 80 0.36 -11.78 11.76
N LEU A 81 1.32 -12.59 12.21
CA LEU A 81 1.12 -13.53 13.31
C LEU A 81 0.85 -12.82 14.64
N GLU A 82 1.70 -11.83 14.99
CA GLU A 82 1.52 -11.02 16.19
C GLU A 82 0.23 -10.21 16.13
N PHE A 83 -0.12 -9.68 14.95
CA PHE A 83 -1.37 -8.97 14.76
C PHE A 83 -2.59 -9.88 14.93
N ALA A 84 -2.53 -11.11 14.42
CA ALA A 84 -3.59 -12.11 14.61
C ALA A 84 -3.76 -12.44 16.10
N ALA A 85 -2.66 -12.71 16.80
CA ALA A 85 -2.67 -13.04 18.23
C ALA A 85 -3.30 -11.94 19.10
N LEU A 86 -3.00 -10.67 18.84
CA LEU A 86 -3.59 -9.54 19.57
C LEU A 86 -5.03 -9.24 19.17
N SER A 87 -5.38 -9.43 17.89
CA SER A 87 -6.75 -9.21 17.39
C SER A 87 -7.75 -10.23 17.94
N LEU A 88 -7.27 -11.42 18.32
CA LEU A 88 -8.09 -12.47 18.94
C LEU A 88 -8.42 -12.15 20.39
N ASN A 89 -7.49 -11.51 21.10
CA ASN A 89 -7.53 -11.41 22.54
C ASN A 89 -6.64 -10.25 23.07
N PRO A 90 -7.12 -9.00 23.00
CA PRO A 90 -6.36 -7.83 23.44
C PRO A 90 -5.97 -7.87 24.93
N GLY A 91 -6.77 -8.54 25.77
CA GLY A 91 -6.60 -8.60 27.22
C GLY A 91 -5.74 -9.77 27.74
N VAL A 92 -5.44 -10.77 26.90
CA VAL A 92 -4.72 -12.00 27.33
C VAL A 92 -3.22 -11.77 27.44
N TRP A 93 -2.67 -10.89 26.62
CA TRP A 93 -1.23 -10.66 26.53
C TRP A 93 -0.76 -9.40 27.28
N GLY A 94 -1.61 -8.83 28.15
CA GLY A 94 -1.29 -7.71 29.03
C GLY A 94 -0.91 -8.15 30.46
N PRO A 95 -0.16 -7.35 31.23
CA PRO A 95 0.19 -7.68 32.62
C PRO A 95 -1.07 -7.78 33.49
N GLY A 96 -1.30 -8.94 34.11
CA GLY A 96 -2.47 -9.22 34.96
C GLY A 96 -3.69 -9.84 34.25
N GLY A 97 -3.58 -10.20 32.97
CA GLY A 97 -4.67 -10.83 32.21
C GLY A 97 -4.90 -12.31 32.57
N HIS A 98 -6.14 -12.68 32.88
CA HIS A 98 -6.66 -14.06 32.73
C HIS A 98 -7.56 -14.08 31.47
N PRO A 99 -7.71 -15.26 30.81
CA PRO A 99 -7.60 -15.42 29.37
C PRO A 99 -8.89 -14.89 28.70
N GLY A 100 -9.07 -15.03 27.39
CA GLY A 100 -10.39 -14.83 26.81
C GLY A 100 -11.43 -15.73 27.51
N ARG A 101 -12.71 -15.51 27.25
CA ARG A 101 -13.79 -16.35 27.81
C ARG A 101 -13.72 -17.84 27.39
N GLY A 102 -12.68 -18.27 26.68
CA GLY A 102 -12.50 -19.61 26.12
C GLY A 102 -11.28 -20.36 26.68
N ARG A 103 -11.16 -21.65 26.36
CA ARG A 103 -9.98 -22.44 26.73
C ARG A 103 -8.81 -22.05 25.85
N LEU A 104 -7.58 -22.15 26.36
CA LEU A 104 -6.36 -21.90 25.58
C LEU A 104 -6.32 -22.67 24.25
N ARG A 105 -6.82 -23.92 24.22
CA ARG A 105 -6.95 -24.69 22.97
C ARG A 105 -7.87 -24.00 21.96
N ASP A 106 -9.04 -23.53 22.38
CA ASP A 106 -10.00 -22.88 21.48
C ASP A 106 -9.42 -21.56 20.93
N GLU A 107 -8.66 -20.82 21.76
CA GLU A 107 -7.94 -19.61 21.34
C GLU A 107 -6.84 -19.91 20.31
N MET A 108 -6.07 -20.97 20.53
CA MET A 108 -5.03 -21.42 19.60
C MET A 108 -5.64 -21.89 18.27
N ASP A 109 -6.77 -22.59 18.32
CA ASP A 109 -7.46 -23.06 17.12
C ASP A 109 -7.99 -21.89 16.29
N GLU A 110 -8.51 -20.84 16.95
CA GLU A 110 -8.94 -19.62 16.25
C GLU A 110 -7.77 -18.82 15.69
N LEU A 111 -6.63 -18.75 16.42
CA LEU A 111 -5.39 -18.16 15.90
C LEU A 111 -4.93 -18.87 14.64
N ARG A 112 -4.89 -20.20 14.68
CA ARG A 112 -4.51 -21.03 13.54
C ARG A 112 -5.38 -20.73 12.33
N ARG A 113 -6.71 -20.84 12.48
CA ARG A 113 -7.66 -20.58 11.39
C ARG A 113 -7.47 -19.20 10.78
N ARG A 114 -7.35 -18.17 11.63
CA ARG A 114 -7.24 -16.79 11.14
C ARG A 114 -5.92 -16.52 10.43
N TYR A 115 -4.83 -16.99 11.02
CA TYR A 115 -3.50 -16.80 10.46
C TYR A 115 -3.36 -17.53 9.13
N GLU A 116 -3.85 -18.77 9.02
CA GLU A 116 -3.85 -19.52 7.76
C GLU A 116 -4.59 -18.77 6.65
N VAL A 117 -5.80 -18.25 6.94
CA VAL A 117 -6.57 -17.44 5.97
C VAL A 117 -5.83 -16.17 5.56
N TRP A 118 -5.14 -15.51 6.49
CA TRP A 118 -4.36 -14.31 6.17
C TRP A 118 -3.13 -14.63 5.31
N VAL A 119 -2.43 -15.73 5.61
CA VAL A 119 -1.28 -16.19 4.81
C VAL A 119 -1.73 -16.49 3.40
N GLU A 120 -2.79 -17.29 3.22
CA GLU A 120 -3.32 -17.62 1.90
C GLU A 120 -3.68 -16.37 1.09
N ARG A 121 -4.42 -15.42 1.69
CA ARG A 121 -4.75 -14.16 1.03
C ARG A 121 -3.51 -13.35 0.65
N ILE A 122 -2.54 -13.24 1.55
CA ILE A 122 -1.31 -12.48 1.32
C ILE A 122 -0.51 -13.11 0.17
N GLU A 123 -0.30 -14.43 0.19
CA GLU A 123 0.45 -15.14 -0.84
C GLU A 123 -0.23 -15.05 -2.21
N CYS A 124 -1.54 -15.31 -2.29
CA CYS A 124 -2.29 -15.15 -3.54
C CYS A 124 -2.20 -13.71 -4.07
N THR A 125 -2.30 -12.72 -3.18
CA THR A 125 -2.16 -11.30 -3.55
C THR A 125 -0.76 -10.98 -4.05
N GLN A 126 0.29 -11.52 -3.43
CA GLN A 126 1.67 -11.30 -3.85
C GLN A 126 1.93 -11.91 -5.23
N LEU A 127 1.42 -13.11 -5.49
CA LEU A 127 1.46 -13.72 -6.83
C LEU A 127 0.77 -12.85 -7.87
N GLU A 128 -0.41 -12.30 -7.54
CA GLU A 128 -1.13 -11.35 -8.39
C GLU A 128 -0.29 -10.09 -8.66
N ILE A 129 0.25 -9.44 -7.62
CA ILE A 129 1.07 -8.22 -7.72
C ILE A 129 2.36 -8.44 -8.52
N LEU A 130 2.95 -9.62 -8.41
CA LEU A 130 4.18 -10.00 -9.09
C LEU A 130 3.96 -10.43 -10.53
N ASN A 131 2.71 -10.69 -10.95
CA ASN A 131 2.40 -11.04 -12.33
C ASN A 131 2.92 -9.92 -13.27
N PRO A 132 3.88 -10.23 -14.17
CA PRO A 132 4.47 -9.24 -15.06
C PRO A 132 3.43 -8.56 -15.95
N ARG A 133 2.41 -9.29 -16.41
CA ARG A 133 1.36 -8.75 -17.27
C ARG A 133 0.49 -7.75 -16.54
N ARG A 134 0.11 -8.05 -15.29
CA ARG A 134 -0.61 -7.09 -14.42
C ARG A 134 0.20 -5.81 -14.25
N ARG A 135 1.49 -5.92 -13.94
CA ARG A 135 2.37 -4.75 -13.73
C ARG A 135 2.47 -3.91 -15.01
N SER A 136 2.70 -4.55 -16.15
CA SER A 136 2.73 -3.89 -17.46
C SER A 136 1.40 -3.22 -17.81
N TRP A 137 0.27 -3.87 -17.48
CA TRP A 137 -1.05 -3.29 -17.67
C TRP A 137 -1.24 -2.00 -16.87
N PHE A 138 -0.89 -1.98 -15.58
CA PHE A 138 -0.95 -0.75 -14.78
C PHE A 138 0.00 0.33 -15.29
N GLN A 139 1.21 -0.04 -15.74
CA GLN A 139 2.16 0.90 -16.34
C GLN A 139 1.60 1.52 -17.62
N TYR A 140 0.98 0.71 -18.48
CA TYR A 140 0.34 1.16 -19.71
C TYR A 140 -0.88 2.04 -19.43
N ASP A 141 -1.82 1.56 -18.62
CA ASP A 141 -3.07 2.23 -18.27
C ASP A 141 -2.83 3.60 -17.63
N LEU A 142 -1.78 3.72 -16.81
CA LEU A 142 -1.47 4.96 -16.09
C LEU A 142 -0.40 5.81 -16.78
N GLY A 143 0.20 5.34 -17.88
CA GLY A 143 1.36 5.98 -18.54
C GLY A 143 1.13 7.41 -19.02
N SER A 144 -0.13 7.85 -19.13
CA SER A 144 -0.52 9.21 -19.55
C SER A 144 -1.60 9.86 -18.66
N THR A 145 -1.81 9.35 -17.44
CA THR A 145 -3.00 9.75 -16.64
C THR A 145 -2.88 11.06 -15.87
N TYR A 146 -4.04 11.70 -15.67
CA TYR A 146 -4.28 12.92 -14.89
C TYR A 146 -3.67 12.93 -13.48
N PHE A 147 -3.37 11.76 -12.90
CA PHE A 147 -2.79 11.70 -11.55
C PHE A 147 -1.37 12.25 -11.44
N ASN A 148 -0.75 12.61 -12.57
CA ASN A 148 0.56 13.26 -12.64
C ASN A 148 0.43 14.81 -12.64
N THR A 149 -0.44 15.38 -11.81
CA THR A 149 -0.54 16.85 -11.63
C THR A 149 0.54 17.41 -10.70
N LYS A 150 0.75 18.73 -10.70
CA LYS A 150 1.65 19.45 -9.76
C LYS A 150 1.31 19.17 -8.28
N THR A 151 0.04 18.98 -7.95
CA THR A 151 -0.46 18.69 -6.60
C THR A 151 -1.32 17.43 -6.64
N PRO A 152 -0.69 16.26 -6.74
CA PRO A 152 -1.43 15.07 -7.08
C PRO A 152 -2.13 14.55 -5.81
N PRO A 153 -3.39 14.05 -5.88
CA PRO A 153 -4.15 13.66 -4.70
C PRO A 153 -3.43 12.59 -3.87
N THR A 154 -3.81 12.39 -2.60
CA THR A 154 -3.25 11.29 -1.80
C THR A 154 -3.56 9.95 -2.46
N ILE A 155 -2.72 8.92 -2.23
CA ILE A 155 -2.96 7.57 -2.77
C ILE A 155 -4.36 7.05 -2.43
N ARG A 156 -4.88 7.36 -1.25
CA ARG A 156 -6.25 7.01 -0.85
C ARG A 156 -7.30 7.58 -1.81
N VAL A 157 -7.19 8.86 -2.15
CA VAL A 157 -8.10 9.52 -3.10
C VAL A 157 -7.92 8.93 -4.50
N ARG A 158 -6.68 8.71 -4.94
CA ARG A 158 -6.43 8.13 -6.26
C ARG A 158 -6.96 6.70 -6.38
N ALA A 159 -6.77 5.86 -5.37
CA ALA A 159 -7.31 4.52 -5.31
C ALA A 159 -8.84 4.53 -5.32
N ALA A 160 -9.48 5.45 -4.58
CA ALA A 160 -10.93 5.62 -4.61
C ALA A 160 -11.44 6.03 -6.00
N ILE A 161 -10.81 7.01 -6.65
CA ILE A 161 -11.12 7.42 -8.03
C ILE A 161 -10.93 6.23 -8.97
N TYR A 162 -9.78 5.56 -8.90
CA TYR A 162 -9.47 4.45 -9.80
C TYR A 162 -10.51 3.32 -9.70
N ARG A 163 -10.93 2.98 -8.47
CA ARG A 163 -11.99 1.99 -8.24
C ARG A 163 -13.38 2.44 -8.64
N ALA A 164 -13.67 3.73 -8.60
CA ALA A 164 -14.96 4.25 -9.02
C ALA A 164 -15.11 4.20 -10.56
N PHE A 165 -14.04 4.52 -11.30
CA PHE A 165 -14.11 4.66 -12.75
C PHE A 165 -13.69 3.42 -13.54
N TYR A 166 -12.76 2.60 -13.00
CA TYR A 166 -12.15 1.50 -13.75
C TYR A 166 -12.39 0.07 -13.22
N PRO A 167 -13.42 -0.24 -12.40
CA PRO A 167 -13.59 -1.59 -11.86
C PRO A 167 -13.87 -2.61 -12.97
N ARG A 168 -14.58 -2.21 -14.03
CA ARG A 168 -14.81 -3.07 -15.21
C ARG A 168 -13.54 -3.34 -16.00
N HIS A 169 -12.64 -2.36 -16.12
CA HIS A 169 -11.38 -2.55 -16.83
C HIS A 169 -10.46 -3.50 -16.08
N ILE A 170 -10.35 -3.38 -14.74
CA ILE A 170 -9.58 -4.32 -13.91
C ILE A 170 -10.14 -5.75 -14.08
N ALA A 171 -11.46 -5.91 -13.99
CA ALA A 171 -12.10 -7.22 -14.12
C ALA A 171 -11.92 -7.82 -15.52
N GLN A 172 -12.07 -7.01 -16.57
CA GLN A 172 -11.88 -7.46 -17.95
C GLN A 172 -10.41 -7.79 -18.22
N ALA A 173 -9.46 -6.98 -17.73
CA ALA A 173 -8.04 -7.25 -17.84
C ALA A 173 -7.68 -8.55 -17.13
N ALA A 174 -8.17 -8.77 -15.91
CA ALA A 174 -8.00 -10.05 -15.21
C ALA A 174 -8.56 -11.24 -16.02
N ALA A 175 -9.75 -11.09 -16.62
CA ALA A 175 -10.39 -12.13 -17.43
C ALA A 175 -9.64 -12.43 -18.74
N THR A 176 -8.86 -11.48 -19.25
CA THR A 176 -8.01 -11.65 -20.44
C THR A 176 -6.53 -11.83 -20.09
N ASP A 177 -6.21 -12.28 -18.87
CA ASP A 177 -4.84 -12.50 -18.38
C ASP A 177 -3.92 -11.26 -18.52
N TRP A 178 -4.49 -10.10 -18.21
CA TRP A 178 -3.87 -8.78 -18.15
C TRP A 178 -3.19 -8.30 -19.44
N THR A 179 -3.66 -8.74 -20.61
CA THR A 179 -3.12 -8.30 -21.91
C THR A 179 -3.35 -6.81 -22.18
N THR A 180 -2.39 -6.17 -22.86
CA THR A 180 -2.43 -4.74 -23.23
C THR A 180 -3.05 -4.48 -24.60
N ASP A 181 -3.26 -5.52 -25.42
CA ASP A 181 -3.53 -5.40 -26.87
C ASP A 181 -4.97 -4.97 -27.22
N HIS A 182 -5.89 -4.92 -26.23
CA HIS A 182 -7.33 -4.75 -26.49
C HIS A 182 -8.03 -3.66 -25.65
N PHE A 183 -7.30 -2.88 -24.85
CA PHE A 183 -7.93 -1.87 -23.99
C PHE A 183 -7.71 -0.45 -24.50
N THR A 184 -8.71 0.05 -25.24
CA THR A 184 -8.82 1.49 -25.50
C THR A 184 -9.41 2.17 -24.28
N PHE A 185 -8.53 2.67 -23.42
CA PHE A 185 -8.95 3.55 -22.35
C PHE A 185 -9.61 4.80 -22.96
N ARG A 186 -10.79 5.18 -22.50
CA ARG A 186 -11.30 6.55 -22.73
C ARG A 186 -10.39 7.48 -21.95
N ALA A 187 -9.32 7.97 -22.58
CA ALA A 187 -8.56 9.08 -22.04
C ALA A 187 -9.56 10.19 -21.71
N PHE A 188 -9.73 10.49 -20.42
CA PHE A 188 -10.37 11.75 -20.04
C PHE A 188 -9.53 12.84 -20.69
N GLN A 189 -10.10 13.51 -21.69
CA GLN A 189 -9.37 14.51 -22.48
C GLN A 189 -8.69 15.49 -21.53
N HIS A 190 -7.38 15.68 -21.72
CA HIS A 190 -6.62 16.71 -21.01
C HIS A 190 -7.38 18.04 -21.08
N ARG A 191 -7.60 18.69 -19.93
CA ARG A 191 -7.81 20.15 -19.96
C ARG A 191 -6.51 20.73 -20.53
N ARG A 192 -6.59 21.35 -21.71
CA ARG A 192 -5.50 22.19 -22.23
C ARG A 192 -5.26 23.29 -21.21
N TRP A 193 -4.17 23.19 -20.45
CA TRP A 193 -3.61 24.33 -19.76
C TRP A 193 -2.85 25.15 -20.81
N GLY A 194 -3.14 26.44 -20.89
CA GLY A 194 -2.56 27.33 -21.90
C GLY A 194 -1.03 27.37 -21.82
N VAL A 195 -0.42 27.46 -23.00
CA VAL A 195 0.97 27.76 -23.39
C VAL A 195 2.07 27.55 -22.33
N GLU A 196 2.96 26.61 -22.62
CA GLU A 196 4.17 26.28 -21.85
C GLU A 196 5.07 27.51 -21.66
N SER A 197 5.41 27.80 -20.40
CA SER A 197 6.55 28.63 -20.05
C SER A 197 7.65 27.72 -19.54
N GLU A 198 8.88 27.97 -19.99
CA GLU A 198 10.08 27.22 -19.59
C GLU A 198 10.65 27.70 -18.24
N ASP A 199 10.03 28.70 -17.58
CA ASP A 199 10.45 29.17 -16.26
C ASP A 199 9.89 28.27 -15.13
N PRO A 200 10.74 27.62 -14.32
CA PRO A 200 10.33 26.82 -13.15
C PRO A 200 9.54 27.60 -12.08
N ASN A 201 9.54 28.94 -12.13
CA ASN A 201 8.90 29.85 -11.17
C ASN A 201 7.59 30.49 -11.67
N ASP A 202 7.15 30.22 -12.89
CA ASP A 202 5.93 30.84 -13.46
C ASP A 202 4.63 30.48 -12.74
N TRP A 203 4.68 29.51 -11.81
CA TRP A 203 3.59 29.23 -10.90
C TRP A 203 3.23 30.42 -9.97
N LYS A 204 4.13 31.40 -9.80
CA LYS A 204 3.87 32.62 -9.01
C LYS A 204 3.12 33.72 -9.77
N LEU A 205 3.10 33.66 -11.10
CA LEU A 205 2.44 34.67 -11.95
C LEU A 205 0.94 34.40 -12.15
N ALA A 206 0.47 33.20 -11.79
CA ALA A 206 -0.91 32.77 -12.03
C ALA A 206 -1.94 33.31 -11.02
N TRP A 207 -1.55 34.21 -10.11
CA TRP A 207 -2.46 34.81 -9.13
C TRP A 207 -2.33 36.33 -9.11
N PRO A 208 -3.20 37.09 -9.81
CA PRO A 208 -3.30 38.52 -9.54
C PRO A 208 -3.82 38.71 -8.11
N ASP A 209 -3.17 39.61 -7.36
CA ASP A 209 -3.61 40.06 -6.05
C ASP A 209 -5.03 40.64 -6.17
N PRO A 210 -6.03 40.19 -5.37
CA PRO A 210 -7.38 40.73 -5.43
C PRO A 210 -7.49 42.22 -5.07
N GLN A 211 -6.42 42.87 -4.60
CA GLN A 211 -6.43 44.25 -4.13
C GLN A 211 -5.61 45.25 -4.98
N SER A 212 -5.05 44.86 -6.13
CA SER A 212 -4.47 45.82 -7.07
C SER A 212 -5.52 46.28 -8.10
N GLY A 213 -6.35 47.24 -7.70
CA GLY A 213 -7.27 48.02 -8.52
C GLY A 213 -7.32 49.46 -8.02
#